data_AF-A0A2G9V5P7-F1
#
_entry.id   AF-A0A2G9V5P7-F1
#
_cell.length_a   1.000
_cell.length_b   1.000
_cell.length_c   1.000
_cell.angle_alpha   90.00
_cell.angle_beta   90.00
_cell.angle_gamma   90.00
#
_symmetry.space_group_name_H-M   'P 1'
#
loop_
_entity.id
_entity.type
_entity.pdbx_description
1 polymer ?
#
loop_
_entity_poly.entity_id
_entity_poly.type
_entity_poly.pdbx_seq_one_letter_code
_entity_poly.pdbx_strand_id
1 'polypeptide(L)'
;MTQEEAKEDFVRRIENYRLQYEPIDEDIDDELSFIKVINAGKSFYVHNVKGHIQSRVVYFLMNIHLLPRSIYLTRHGESEYNQIGRLGGDSPLSENGHKYAQKLREYFKKESLKDLRVWSSQKIRAAQTAMCMRDLAANVEYWKVLDEIDAGICEGLTYEDFEERYPKQFAERDRDKYHYRYPSGESYEDLVARLEPVIMELERQSDVLVISHQAVLRCILAYFTNKNREELPYLKVPLHTVIKLTPKAYSCEVELFKFDIQAVNTYREKPGHPVSRWIIACELVFLELSKYVLVNIYVFVALNILLT
;
A
#
# COMPACT_ATOMS: atom_id res chain seq x y z
N MET A 1 28.11 7.94 -25.17
CA MET A 1 28.30 8.55 -23.85
C MET A 1 28.41 7.43 -22.83
N THR A 2 29.57 7.28 -22.21
CA THR A 2 29.82 6.30 -21.14
C THR A 2 29.19 6.79 -19.83
N GLN A 3 29.11 5.92 -18.81
CA GLN A 3 28.59 6.30 -17.49
C GLN A 3 29.43 7.40 -16.84
N GLU A 4 30.75 7.37 -17.00
CA GLU A 4 31.64 8.40 -16.43
C GLU A 4 31.49 9.73 -17.18
N GLU A 5 31.40 9.71 -18.52
CA GLU A 5 31.13 10.92 -19.31
C GLU A 5 29.79 11.56 -18.94
N ALA A 6 28.75 10.75 -18.70
CA ALA A 6 27.43 11.23 -18.28
C ALA A 6 27.47 11.88 -16.88
N LYS A 7 28.24 11.29 -15.96
CA LYS A 7 28.43 11.81 -14.60
C LYS A 7 29.20 13.13 -14.61
N GLU A 8 30.28 13.21 -15.38
CA GLU A 8 31.03 14.46 -15.54
C GLU A 8 30.16 15.57 -16.13
N ASP A 9 29.37 15.25 -17.16
CA ASP A 9 28.41 16.21 -17.73
C ASP A 9 27.37 16.67 -16.71
N PHE A 10 26.85 15.75 -15.90
CA PHE A 10 25.88 16.07 -14.86
C PHE A 10 26.48 16.97 -13.77
N VAL A 11 27.71 16.71 -13.32
CA VAL A 11 28.42 17.57 -12.35
C VAL A 11 28.62 18.97 -12.92
N ARG A 12 29.04 19.10 -14.19
CA ARG A 12 29.14 20.42 -14.84
C ARG A 12 27.82 21.18 -14.85
N ARG A 13 26.70 20.49 -15.09
CA ARG A 13 25.37 21.13 -15.03
C ARG A 13 25.04 21.63 -13.63
N ILE A 14 25.34 20.85 -12.58
CA ILE A 14 25.13 21.28 -11.19
C ILE A 14 25.93 22.55 -10.90
N GLU A 15 27.21 22.61 -11.29
CA GLU A 15 28.03 23.80 -11.10
C GLU A 15 27.47 25.02 -11.84
N ASN A 16 26.90 24.83 -13.04
CA ASN A 16 26.23 25.93 -13.74
C ASN A 16 25.02 26.47 -12.97
N TYR A 17 24.20 25.62 -12.36
CA TYR A 17 23.08 26.09 -11.53
C TYR A 17 23.57 26.78 -10.25
N ARG A 18 24.66 26.30 -9.64
CA ARG A 18 25.21 26.90 -8.42
C ARG A 18 25.59 28.36 -8.59
N LEU A 19 26.04 28.77 -9.77
CA LEU A 19 26.43 30.16 -10.05
C LEU A 19 25.26 31.16 -9.96
N GLN A 20 24.02 30.68 -10.10
CA GLN A 20 22.82 31.51 -10.14
C GLN A 20 21.79 31.12 -9.07
N TYR A 21 22.09 30.10 -8.25
CA TYR A 21 21.12 29.57 -7.30
C TYR A 21 21.03 30.47 -6.07
N GLU A 22 19.90 31.13 -5.92
CA GLU A 22 19.50 31.84 -4.71
C GLU A 22 18.53 30.93 -3.93
N PRO A 23 18.93 30.41 -2.75
CA PRO A 23 18.03 29.62 -1.92
C PRO A 23 16.91 30.53 -1.37
N ILE A 24 15.74 29.94 -1.13
CA ILE A 24 14.66 30.62 -0.38
C ILE A 24 15.25 31.17 0.92
N ASP A 25 14.93 32.41 1.25
CA ASP A 25 15.43 33.12 2.43
C ASP A 25 14.27 33.53 3.34
N GLU A 26 14.35 33.22 4.63
CA GLU A 26 13.24 33.47 5.56
C GLU A 26 12.93 34.95 5.83
N ASP A 27 13.91 35.84 5.66
CA ASP A 27 13.73 37.27 5.88
C ASP A 27 13.27 37.97 4.60
N ILE A 28 13.72 37.51 3.42
CA ILE A 28 13.34 38.09 2.12
C ILE A 28 12.00 37.51 1.61
N ASP A 29 11.76 36.22 1.81
CA ASP A 29 10.58 35.49 1.32
C ASP A 29 9.53 35.26 2.42
N ASP A 30 9.41 36.18 3.37
CA ASP A 30 8.59 36.06 4.58
C ASP A 30 7.09 35.79 4.32
N GLU A 31 6.55 36.30 3.21
CA GLU A 31 5.16 36.10 2.81
C GLU A 31 4.88 34.73 2.17
N LEU A 32 5.91 33.97 1.78
CA LEU A 32 5.77 32.69 1.08
C LEU A 32 5.51 31.52 2.04
N SER A 33 4.74 30.52 1.59
CA SER A 33 4.56 29.25 2.29
C SER A 33 5.53 28.21 1.73
N PHE A 34 6.47 27.70 2.52
CA PHE A 34 7.47 26.74 2.04
C PHE A 34 7.98 25.77 3.11
N ILE A 35 8.63 24.70 2.65
CA ILE A 35 9.41 23.76 3.47
C ILE A 35 10.79 23.55 2.84
N LYS A 36 11.86 23.77 3.61
CA LYS A 36 13.22 23.39 3.26
C LYS A 36 13.50 22.00 3.82
N VAL A 37 13.74 21.02 2.94
CA VAL A 37 14.18 19.66 3.33
C VAL A 37 15.69 19.61 3.21
N ILE A 38 16.38 19.54 4.35
CA ILE A 38 17.83 19.71 4.40
C ILE A 38 18.49 18.33 4.63
N ASN A 39 19.53 18.04 3.84
CA ASN A 39 20.32 16.81 3.94
C ASN A 39 19.46 15.53 3.93
N ALA A 40 18.60 15.38 2.91
CA ALA A 40 17.75 14.21 2.72
C ALA A 40 16.83 13.90 3.93
N GLY A 41 16.28 14.95 4.57
CA GLY A 41 15.33 14.81 5.68
C GLY A 41 15.98 14.77 7.07
N LYS A 42 17.28 15.09 7.19
CA LYS A 42 17.94 15.21 8.50
C LYS A 42 17.40 16.38 9.32
N SER A 43 17.02 17.46 8.66
CA SER A 43 16.38 18.61 9.29
C SER A 43 15.40 19.29 8.33
N PHE A 44 14.41 19.96 8.89
CA PHE A 44 13.36 20.65 8.16
C PHE A 44 13.22 22.07 8.67
N TYR A 45 12.96 23.02 7.77
CA TYR A 45 12.53 24.37 8.11
C TYR A 45 11.20 24.62 7.41
N VAL A 46 10.19 25.03 8.16
CA VAL A 46 8.82 25.15 7.67
C VAL A 46 8.35 26.57 7.95
N HIS A 47 7.86 27.25 6.92
CA HIS A 47 7.49 28.67 6.99
C HIS A 47 6.06 28.91 6.47
N ASN A 48 5.33 29.75 7.19
CA ASN A 48 4.00 30.26 6.81
C ASN A 48 3.01 29.19 6.29
N VAL A 49 2.86 28.06 6.98
CA VAL A 49 1.91 27.00 6.58
C VAL A 49 0.47 27.47 6.70
N LYS A 50 -0.22 27.54 5.56
CA LYS A 50 -1.61 27.97 5.40
C LYS A 50 -2.51 26.75 5.17
N GLY A 51 -3.32 26.45 6.19
CA GLY A 51 -4.40 25.47 6.09
C GLY A 51 -3.98 24.00 6.21
N HIS A 52 -4.97 23.13 6.08
CA HIS A 52 -4.84 21.71 6.37
C HIS A 52 -3.94 20.96 5.38
N ILE A 53 -4.11 21.21 4.07
CA ILE A 53 -3.38 20.49 3.02
C ILE A 53 -1.86 20.72 3.16
N GLN A 54 -1.43 21.96 3.34
CA GLN A 54 -0.01 22.27 3.51
C GLN A 54 0.57 21.60 4.76
N SER A 55 -0.18 21.59 5.88
CA SER A 55 0.21 20.89 7.10
C SER A 55 0.38 19.38 6.87
N ARG A 56 -0.51 18.78 6.07
CA ARG A 56 -0.43 17.38 5.67
C ARG A 56 0.80 17.07 4.82
N VAL A 57 1.16 17.96 3.89
CA VAL A 57 2.39 17.82 3.09
C VAL A 57 3.63 17.85 3.98
N VAL A 58 3.71 18.80 4.90
CA VAL A 58 4.82 18.89 5.86
C VAL A 58 4.91 17.59 6.68
N TYR A 59 3.79 17.14 7.24
CA TYR A 59 3.74 15.90 8.00
C TYR A 59 4.22 14.69 7.17
N PHE A 60 3.79 14.56 5.93
CA PHE A 60 4.24 13.48 5.04
C PHE A 60 5.75 13.53 4.80
N LEU A 61 6.29 14.70 4.43
CA LEU A 61 7.71 14.87 4.12
C LEU A 61 8.62 14.61 5.34
N MET A 62 8.11 14.83 6.54
CA MET A 62 8.84 14.54 7.78
C MET A 62 8.90 13.04 8.13
N ASN A 63 8.05 12.21 7.53
CA ASN A 63 7.97 10.77 7.85
C ASN A 63 8.56 9.85 6.78
N ILE A 64 8.85 10.35 5.57
CA ILE A 64 9.49 9.55 4.51
C ILE A 64 11.01 9.46 4.69
N HIS A 65 11.61 8.39 4.18
CA HIS A 65 13.06 8.25 4.12
C HIS A 65 13.55 7.57 2.83
N LEU A 66 14.82 7.81 2.49
CA LEU A 66 15.46 7.28 1.28
C LEU A 66 16.20 5.95 1.48
N LEU A 67 16.26 5.44 2.71
CA LEU A 67 16.93 4.16 2.98
C LEU A 67 16.25 3.00 2.22
N PRO A 68 17.02 2.14 1.54
CA PRO A 68 16.49 0.93 0.92
C PRO A 68 15.78 0.05 1.96
N ARG A 69 14.59 -0.42 1.60
CA ARG A 69 13.74 -1.27 2.46
C ARG A 69 12.82 -2.15 1.63
N SER A 70 12.29 -3.21 2.24
CA SER A 70 11.27 -4.07 1.65
C SER A 70 10.00 -4.09 2.50
N ILE A 71 8.86 -3.85 1.86
CA ILE A 71 7.54 -4.02 2.50
C ILE A 71 6.95 -5.32 1.97
N TYR A 72 6.60 -6.24 2.87
CA TYR A 72 6.01 -7.52 2.53
C TYR A 72 4.53 -7.48 2.86
N LEU A 73 3.68 -7.73 1.86
CA LEU A 73 2.24 -7.83 2.03
C LEU A 73 1.81 -9.27 1.85
N THR A 74 1.01 -9.79 2.77
CA THR A 74 0.33 -11.06 2.55
C THR A 74 -1.00 -11.13 3.26
N ARG A 75 -1.92 -11.88 2.66
CA ARG A 75 -3.16 -12.23 3.35
C ARG A 75 -2.85 -13.20 4.48
N HIS A 76 -3.75 -13.25 5.46
CA HIS A 76 -3.84 -14.43 6.31
C HIS A 76 -3.88 -15.72 5.47
N GLY A 77 -3.48 -16.85 6.09
CA GLY A 77 -3.72 -18.15 5.48
C GLY A 77 -5.22 -18.37 5.19
N GLU A 78 -5.54 -19.22 4.21
CA GLU A 78 -6.92 -19.65 3.94
C GLU A 78 -7.69 -19.92 5.23
N SER A 79 -8.87 -19.33 5.37
CA SER A 79 -9.77 -19.52 6.51
C SER A 79 -10.93 -20.44 6.19
N GLU A 80 -11.63 -20.94 7.21
CA GLU A 80 -12.84 -21.76 7.02
C GLU A 80 -13.89 -21.00 6.18
N TYR A 81 -14.09 -19.69 6.44
CA TYR A 81 -15.02 -18.88 5.65
C TYR A 81 -14.57 -18.70 4.19
N ASN A 82 -13.27 -18.73 3.91
CA ASN A 82 -12.82 -18.73 2.51
C ASN A 82 -13.28 -20.00 1.80
N GLN A 83 -13.15 -21.17 2.43
CA GLN A 83 -13.51 -22.46 1.83
C GLN A 83 -14.99 -22.54 1.45
N ILE A 84 -15.85 -21.90 2.23
CA ILE A 84 -17.31 -21.86 2.00
C ILE A 84 -17.79 -20.55 1.35
N GLY A 85 -16.87 -19.69 0.89
CA GLY A 85 -17.20 -18.48 0.14
C GLY A 85 -17.91 -17.37 0.91
N ARG A 86 -17.77 -17.32 2.25
CA ARG A 86 -18.41 -16.30 3.10
C ARG A 86 -17.59 -15.01 3.19
N LEU A 87 -18.30 -13.88 3.19
CA LEU A 87 -17.76 -12.53 3.35
C LEU A 87 -17.46 -12.22 4.82
N GLY A 88 -16.41 -11.43 5.06
CA GLY A 88 -16.10 -10.91 6.39
C GLY A 88 -15.89 -11.99 7.45
N GLY A 89 -16.55 -11.80 8.59
CA GLY A 89 -16.56 -12.67 9.75
C GLY A 89 -15.22 -12.72 10.48
N ASP A 90 -15.14 -13.66 11.42
CA ASP A 90 -13.94 -13.93 12.19
C ASP A 90 -13.66 -15.44 12.34
N SER A 91 -13.73 -16.17 11.22
CA SER A 91 -13.43 -17.60 11.20
C SER A 91 -11.93 -17.86 11.38
N PRO A 92 -11.52 -18.98 12.02
CA PRO A 92 -10.12 -19.39 12.12
C PRO A 92 -9.55 -19.85 10.77
N LEU A 93 -8.24 -20.10 10.75
CA LEU A 93 -7.53 -20.73 9.64
C LEU A 93 -8.07 -22.13 9.33
N SER A 94 -8.08 -22.49 8.05
CA SER A 94 -8.24 -23.88 7.62
C SER A 94 -6.94 -24.67 7.85
N GLU A 95 -6.96 -25.98 7.60
CA GLU A 95 -5.75 -26.81 7.61
C GLU A 95 -4.68 -26.28 6.63
N ASN A 96 -5.10 -25.87 5.42
CA ASN A 96 -4.20 -25.26 4.44
C ASN A 96 -3.73 -23.87 4.87
N GLY A 97 -4.56 -23.11 5.59
CA GLY A 97 -4.16 -21.87 6.24
C GLY A 97 -3.02 -22.05 7.25
N HIS A 98 -3.11 -23.09 8.09
CA HIS A 98 -2.05 -23.43 9.03
C HIS A 98 -0.75 -23.89 8.33
N LYS A 99 -0.86 -24.71 7.27
CA LYS A 99 0.29 -25.09 6.43
C LYS A 99 0.97 -23.85 5.83
N TYR A 100 0.18 -22.88 5.39
CA TYR A 100 0.71 -21.63 4.85
C TYR A 100 1.45 -20.81 5.89
N ALA A 101 0.89 -20.64 7.09
CA ALA A 101 1.55 -19.90 8.16
C ALA A 101 2.94 -20.50 8.51
N GLN A 102 3.07 -21.83 8.48
CA GLN A 102 4.36 -22.50 8.67
C GLN A 102 5.33 -22.25 7.51
N LYS A 103 4.86 -22.32 6.25
CA LYS A 103 5.71 -22.02 5.09
C LYS A 103 6.14 -20.55 5.01
N LEU A 104 5.27 -19.63 5.43
CA LEU A 104 5.58 -18.22 5.56
C LEU A 104 6.74 -18.01 6.55
N ARG A 105 6.66 -18.67 7.71
CA ARG A 105 7.72 -18.68 8.72
C ARG A 105 9.03 -19.24 8.16
N GLU A 106 8.98 -20.37 7.44
CA GLU A 106 10.17 -20.94 6.80
C GLU A 106 10.82 -20.00 5.78
N TYR A 107 10.02 -19.27 5.01
CA TYR A 107 10.48 -18.27 4.05
C TYR A 107 11.26 -17.16 4.76
N PHE A 108 10.66 -16.50 5.75
CA PHE A 108 11.33 -15.40 6.45
C PHE A 108 12.52 -15.84 7.31
N LYS A 109 12.51 -17.09 7.80
CA LYS A 109 13.69 -17.67 8.47
C LYS A 109 14.89 -17.76 7.51
N LYS A 110 14.66 -18.02 6.21
CA LYS A 110 15.73 -18.06 5.20
C LYS A 110 16.19 -16.67 4.82
N GLU A 111 15.27 -15.73 4.65
CA GLU A 111 15.58 -14.32 4.36
C GLU A 111 16.46 -13.66 5.45
N SER A 112 16.39 -14.14 6.69
CA SER A 112 17.28 -13.73 7.80
C SER A 112 17.28 -12.22 8.06
N LEU A 113 16.10 -11.59 7.98
CA LEU A 113 15.90 -10.17 8.24
C LEU A 113 16.09 -9.87 9.74
N LYS A 114 17.04 -8.99 10.09
CA LYS A 114 17.45 -8.74 11.49
C LYS A 114 16.36 -8.07 12.34
N ASP A 115 15.68 -7.08 11.79
CA ASP A 115 14.74 -6.21 12.52
C ASP A 115 13.33 -6.23 11.89
N LEU A 116 12.90 -7.40 11.41
CA LEU A 116 11.58 -7.55 10.78
C LEU A 116 10.47 -7.21 11.77
N ARG A 117 9.67 -6.19 11.45
CA ARG A 117 8.41 -5.90 12.16
C ARG A 117 7.26 -6.61 11.47
N VAL A 118 6.36 -7.20 12.27
CA VAL A 118 5.16 -7.86 11.76
C VAL A 118 3.92 -7.13 12.25
N TRP A 119 3.08 -6.68 11.34
CA TRP A 119 1.79 -6.07 11.63
C TRP A 119 0.68 -7.00 11.18
N SER A 120 -0.27 -7.26 12.06
CA SER A 120 -1.43 -8.09 11.81
C SER A 120 -2.71 -7.30 12.06
N SER A 121 -3.78 -7.67 11.37
CA SER A 121 -5.11 -7.32 11.85
C SER A 121 -5.45 -8.05 13.16
N GLN A 122 -6.54 -7.65 13.82
CA GLN A 122 -7.02 -8.28 15.05
C GLN A 122 -7.90 -9.50 14.78
N LYS A 123 -8.34 -9.71 13.53
CA LYS A 123 -9.11 -10.89 13.13
C LYS A 123 -8.32 -12.18 13.34
N ILE A 124 -8.97 -13.21 13.88
CA ILE A 124 -8.33 -14.44 14.37
C ILE A 124 -7.47 -15.13 13.30
N ARG A 125 -7.91 -15.16 12.04
CA ARG A 125 -7.17 -15.76 10.92
C ARG A 125 -5.83 -15.07 10.64
N ALA A 126 -5.79 -13.74 10.68
CA ALA A 126 -4.55 -12.99 10.52
C ALA A 126 -3.68 -13.16 11.76
N ALA A 127 -4.29 -13.08 12.95
CA ALA A 127 -3.57 -13.24 14.20
C ALA A 127 -2.91 -14.62 14.34
N GLN A 128 -3.60 -15.71 13.97
CA GLN A 128 -3.06 -17.07 13.94
C GLN A 128 -1.90 -17.22 12.95
N THR A 129 -1.98 -16.55 11.79
CA THR A 129 -0.88 -16.53 10.82
C THR A 129 0.33 -15.77 11.41
N ALA A 130 0.11 -14.61 12.01
CA ALA A 130 1.14 -13.78 12.62
C ALA A 130 1.78 -14.43 13.86
N MET A 131 1.04 -15.23 14.62
CA MET A 131 1.58 -15.97 15.77
C MET A 131 2.73 -16.91 15.37
N CYS A 132 2.71 -17.47 14.16
CA CYS A 132 3.81 -18.31 13.66
C CYS A 132 5.11 -17.50 13.43
N MET A 133 5.02 -16.18 13.34
CA MET A 133 6.16 -15.28 13.12
C MET A 133 6.79 -14.76 14.42
N ARG A 134 6.18 -15.01 15.59
CA ARG A 134 6.57 -14.39 16.86
C ARG A 134 8.04 -14.61 17.24
N ASP A 135 8.59 -15.80 16.95
CA ASP A 135 9.98 -16.13 17.30
C ASP A 135 11.02 -15.56 16.30
N LEU A 136 10.57 -15.09 15.14
CA LEU A 136 11.45 -14.54 14.08
C LEU A 136 11.38 -13.01 14.00
N ALA A 137 10.24 -12.43 14.37
CA ALA A 137 10.02 -11.00 14.29
C ALA A 137 10.65 -10.27 15.50
N ALA A 138 11.15 -9.07 15.27
CA ALA A 138 11.55 -8.18 16.36
C ALA A 138 10.33 -7.74 17.19
N ASN A 139 9.19 -7.52 16.52
CA ASN A 139 7.92 -7.25 17.16
C ASN A 139 6.74 -7.75 16.31
N VAL A 140 5.65 -8.15 16.98
CA VAL A 140 4.36 -8.48 16.35
C VAL A 140 3.29 -7.58 16.95
N GLU A 141 2.66 -6.75 16.11
CA GLU A 141 1.66 -5.77 16.53
C GLU A 141 0.31 -6.05 15.88
N TYR A 142 -0.77 -5.85 16.64
CA TYR A 142 -2.13 -6.14 16.20
C TYR A 142 -2.94 -4.85 16.07
N TRP A 143 -3.16 -4.42 14.83
CA TRP A 143 -3.76 -3.14 14.49
C TRP A 143 -5.19 -3.34 14.04
N LYS A 144 -6.17 -2.79 14.78
CA LYS A 144 -7.59 -2.85 14.40
C LYS A 144 -7.85 -2.20 13.03
N VAL A 145 -7.09 -1.16 12.70
CA VAL A 145 -7.14 -0.49 11.39
C VAL A 145 -6.71 -1.39 10.21
N LEU A 146 -6.16 -2.58 10.48
CA LEU A 146 -5.86 -3.60 9.47
C LEU A 146 -6.94 -4.68 9.32
N ASP A 147 -8.04 -4.63 10.08
CA ASP A 147 -9.16 -5.58 9.94
C ASP A 147 -9.77 -5.56 8.53
N GLU A 148 -10.42 -6.62 8.07
CA GLU A 148 -11.04 -6.62 6.73
C GLU A 148 -12.13 -5.55 6.63
N ILE A 149 -12.41 -5.10 5.40
CA ILE A 149 -13.56 -4.22 5.12
C ILE A 149 -14.83 -4.77 5.77
N ASP A 150 -15.54 -3.91 6.52
CA ASP A 150 -16.80 -4.29 7.17
C ASP A 150 -17.92 -4.41 6.14
N ALA A 151 -18.43 -5.62 5.93
CA ALA A 151 -19.55 -5.87 5.03
C ALA A 151 -20.92 -5.55 5.67
N GLY A 152 -20.95 -5.06 6.91
CA GLY A 152 -22.15 -4.65 7.64
C GLY A 152 -23.18 -5.77 7.73
N ILE A 153 -24.41 -5.52 7.26
CA ILE A 153 -25.47 -6.54 7.24
C ILE A 153 -25.16 -7.76 6.36
N CYS A 154 -24.14 -7.67 5.50
CA CYS A 154 -23.72 -8.75 4.61
C CYS A 154 -22.60 -9.63 5.18
N GLU A 155 -22.15 -9.36 6.41
CA GLU A 155 -21.16 -10.18 7.12
C GLU A 155 -21.63 -11.64 7.24
N GLY A 156 -20.73 -12.57 6.87
CA GLY A 156 -21.00 -14.01 6.91
C GLY A 156 -21.89 -14.55 5.79
N LEU A 157 -22.41 -13.72 4.89
CA LEU A 157 -23.13 -14.19 3.70
C LEU A 157 -22.17 -14.72 2.64
N THR A 158 -22.61 -15.67 1.82
CA THR A 158 -21.94 -15.94 0.54
C THR A 158 -22.29 -14.87 -0.48
N TYR A 159 -21.61 -14.85 -1.62
CA TYR A 159 -21.97 -13.93 -2.70
C TYR A 159 -23.34 -14.25 -3.30
N GLU A 160 -23.70 -15.53 -3.38
CA GLU A 160 -25.01 -15.99 -3.85
C GLU A 160 -26.12 -15.55 -2.89
N ASP A 161 -25.91 -15.73 -1.57
CA ASP A 161 -26.82 -15.21 -0.54
C ASP A 161 -26.97 -13.69 -0.63
N PHE A 162 -25.87 -12.97 -0.88
CA PHE A 162 -25.89 -11.51 -1.00
C PHE A 162 -26.68 -11.06 -2.23
N GLU A 163 -26.47 -11.70 -3.38
CA GLU A 163 -27.22 -11.41 -4.61
C GLU A 163 -28.71 -11.73 -4.48
N GLU A 164 -29.07 -12.86 -3.86
CA GLU A 164 -30.46 -13.27 -3.68
C GLU A 164 -31.20 -12.36 -2.69
N ARG A 165 -30.59 -12.07 -1.53
CA ARG A 165 -31.25 -11.31 -0.46
C ARG A 165 -31.24 -9.80 -0.70
N TYR A 166 -30.19 -9.29 -1.35
CA TYR A 166 -29.96 -7.86 -1.55
C TYR A 166 -29.55 -7.53 -3.01
N PRO A 167 -30.39 -7.87 -4.02
CA PRO A 167 -30.03 -7.76 -5.43
C PRO A 167 -29.72 -6.32 -5.87
N LYS A 168 -30.39 -5.33 -5.28
CA LYS A 168 -30.14 -3.91 -5.59
C LYS A 168 -28.74 -3.49 -5.13
N GLN A 169 -28.39 -3.84 -3.88
CA GLN A 169 -27.10 -3.56 -3.28
C GLN A 169 -25.96 -4.27 -4.02
N PHE A 170 -26.19 -5.52 -4.44
CA PHE A 170 -25.23 -6.27 -5.24
C PHE A 170 -24.94 -5.58 -6.58
N ALA A 171 -25.98 -5.12 -7.29
CA ALA A 171 -25.84 -4.40 -8.55
C ALA A 171 -25.19 -3.01 -8.39
N GLU A 172 -25.50 -2.28 -7.31
CA GLU A 172 -24.88 -1.00 -6.98
C GLU A 172 -23.37 -1.15 -6.70
N ARG A 173 -23.00 -2.19 -5.95
CA ARG A 173 -21.60 -2.53 -5.68
C ARG A 173 -20.83 -2.86 -6.96
N ASP A 174 -21.45 -3.56 -7.90
CA ASP A 174 -20.80 -3.90 -9.17
C ASP A 174 -20.65 -2.68 -10.10
N ARG A 175 -21.58 -1.72 -10.00
CA ARG A 175 -21.53 -0.46 -10.76
C ARG A 175 -20.41 0.45 -10.28
N ASP A 176 -20.30 0.68 -8.97
CA ASP A 176 -19.29 1.55 -8.37
C ASP A 176 -18.73 0.94 -7.09
N LYS A 177 -17.82 -0.01 -7.26
CA LYS A 177 -17.26 -0.79 -6.15
C LYS A 177 -16.38 0.04 -5.20
N TYR A 178 -15.86 1.18 -5.65
CA TYR A 178 -15.00 2.02 -4.81
C TYR A 178 -15.84 2.82 -3.80
N HIS A 179 -16.87 3.53 -4.29
CA HIS A 179 -17.72 4.37 -3.44
C HIS A 179 -18.87 3.62 -2.78
N TYR A 180 -19.23 2.42 -3.28
CA TYR A 180 -20.27 1.62 -2.65
C TYR A 180 -19.91 1.30 -1.19
N ARG A 181 -20.77 1.77 -0.28
CA ARG A 181 -20.70 1.48 1.15
C ARG A 181 -21.73 0.40 1.49
N TYR A 182 -21.27 -0.69 2.11
CA TYR A 182 -22.19 -1.69 2.64
C TYR A 182 -23.13 -1.06 3.68
N PRO A 183 -24.43 -1.42 3.72
CA PRO A 183 -25.32 -0.92 4.77
C PRO A 183 -24.80 -1.34 6.15
N SER A 184 -24.60 -0.35 7.03
CA SER A 184 -23.97 -0.53 8.35
C SER A 184 -22.53 -1.07 8.28
N GLY A 185 -21.83 -0.87 7.16
CA GLY A 185 -20.44 -1.26 6.96
C GLY A 185 -19.63 -0.15 6.25
N GLU A 186 -18.61 -0.56 5.50
CA GLU A 186 -17.60 0.32 4.90
C GLU A 186 -17.64 0.28 3.36
N SER A 187 -17.09 1.33 2.74
CA SER A 187 -16.67 1.35 1.33
C SER A 187 -15.14 1.20 1.22
N TYR A 188 -14.62 1.09 -0.02
CA TYR A 188 -13.16 1.19 -0.21
C TYR A 188 -12.64 2.60 0.09
N GLU A 189 -13.48 3.63 -0.06
CA GLU A 189 -13.15 5.00 0.33
C GLU A 189 -12.97 5.14 1.85
N ASP A 190 -13.88 4.55 2.65
CA ASP A 190 -13.73 4.49 4.12
C ASP A 190 -12.45 3.75 4.51
N LEU A 191 -12.17 2.66 3.80
CA LEU A 191 -10.99 1.83 4.01
C LEU A 191 -9.70 2.60 3.71
N VAL A 192 -9.67 3.39 2.63
CA VAL A 192 -8.55 4.27 2.29
C VAL A 192 -8.32 5.29 3.40
N ALA A 193 -9.37 5.98 3.85
CA ALA A 193 -9.28 6.98 4.90
C ALA A 193 -8.74 6.39 6.22
N ARG A 194 -9.22 5.22 6.66
CA ARG A 194 -8.74 4.63 7.92
C ARG A 194 -7.34 4.01 7.83
N LEU A 195 -6.86 3.68 6.63
CA LEU A 195 -5.52 3.10 6.41
C LEU A 195 -4.44 4.16 6.28
N GLU A 196 -4.79 5.44 6.23
CA GLU A 196 -3.82 6.54 6.20
C GLU A 196 -2.72 6.40 7.29
N PRO A 197 -3.04 6.18 8.58
CA PRO A 197 -2.00 6.05 9.61
C PRO A 197 -1.07 4.85 9.38
N VAL A 198 -1.59 3.77 8.77
CA VAL A 198 -0.79 2.59 8.39
C VAL A 198 0.19 2.97 7.28
N ILE A 199 -0.27 3.69 6.25
CA ILE A 199 0.58 4.13 5.14
C ILE A 199 1.71 5.03 5.65
N MET A 200 1.39 5.99 6.52
CA MET A 200 2.42 6.87 7.11
C MET A 200 3.47 6.09 7.89
N GLU A 201 3.05 5.06 8.62
CA GLU A 201 4.00 4.25 9.35
C GLU A 201 4.80 3.33 8.41
N LEU A 202 4.22 2.79 7.34
CA LEU A 202 4.97 2.04 6.31
C LEU A 202 6.04 2.90 5.61
N GLU A 203 5.78 4.20 5.46
CA GLU A 203 6.77 5.14 4.91
C GLU A 203 7.95 5.42 5.87
N ARG A 204 7.69 5.31 7.18
CA ARG A 204 8.68 5.58 8.24
C ARG A 204 9.56 4.38 8.58
N GLN A 205 9.05 3.17 8.37
CA GLN A 205 9.70 1.94 8.81
C GLN A 205 10.59 1.33 7.73
N SER A 206 11.53 0.49 8.16
CA SER A 206 12.36 -0.35 7.29
C SER A 206 11.59 -1.60 6.81
N ASP A 207 12.11 -2.80 7.06
CA ASP A 207 11.45 -4.04 6.66
C ASP A 207 10.22 -4.36 7.53
N VAL A 208 9.05 -4.38 6.89
CA VAL A 208 7.75 -4.65 7.55
C VAL A 208 7.00 -5.74 6.80
N LEU A 209 6.48 -6.73 7.53
CA LEU A 209 5.51 -7.70 7.03
C LEU A 209 4.11 -7.34 7.53
N VAL A 210 3.19 -7.06 6.61
CA VAL A 210 1.77 -6.82 6.87
C VAL A 210 0.97 -8.07 6.54
N ILE A 211 0.36 -8.67 7.56
CA ILE A 211 -0.55 -9.82 7.46
C ILE A 211 -1.99 -9.32 7.65
N SER A 212 -2.74 -9.23 6.56
CA SER A 212 -4.09 -8.66 6.59
C SER A 212 -5.02 -9.38 5.61
N HIS A 213 -5.88 -8.65 4.91
CA HIS A 213 -7.02 -9.17 4.19
C HIS A 213 -7.11 -8.63 2.76
N GLN A 214 -8.07 -9.11 1.99
CA GLN A 214 -8.08 -8.86 0.56
C GLN A 214 -8.35 -7.39 0.24
N ALA A 215 -9.33 -6.73 0.86
CA ALA A 215 -9.63 -5.34 0.56
C ALA A 215 -8.54 -4.40 1.10
N VAL A 216 -8.06 -4.65 2.33
CA VAL A 216 -7.00 -3.86 2.97
C VAL A 216 -5.72 -3.85 2.14
N LEU A 217 -5.24 -5.03 1.74
CA LEU A 217 -4.01 -5.14 0.99
C LEU A 217 -4.13 -4.59 -0.43
N ARG A 218 -5.34 -4.55 -1.01
CA ARG A 218 -5.58 -3.81 -2.26
C ARG A 218 -5.32 -2.32 -2.08
N CYS A 219 -5.80 -1.72 -1.00
CA CYS A 219 -5.56 -0.30 -0.72
C CYS A 219 -4.07 0.00 -0.53
N ILE A 220 -3.37 -0.82 0.27
CA ILE A 220 -1.93 -0.64 0.50
C ILE A 220 -1.14 -0.85 -0.80
N LEU A 221 -1.46 -1.90 -1.56
CA LEU A 221 -0.81 -2.15 -2.85
C LEU A 221 -1.08 -1.01 -3.85
N ALA A 222 -2.31 -0.49 -3.90
CA ALA A 222 -2.68 0.61 -4.79
C ALA A 222 -1.87 1.88 -4.50
N TYR A 223 -1.63 2.18 -3.22
CA TYR A 223 -0.78 3.29 -2.82
C TYR A 223 0.64 3.14 -3.40
N PHE A 224 1.32 2.02 -3.11
CA PHE A 224 2.70 1.82 -3.55
C PHE A 224 2.87 1.61 -5.06
N THR A 225 1.82 1.17 -5.76
CA THR A 225 1.85 0.93 -7.21
C THR A 225 1.16 2.03 -8.02
N ASN A 226 0.78 3.14 -7.38
CA ASN A 226 0.11 4.28 -7.98
C ASN A 226 -1.11 3.87 -8.83
N LYS A 227 -2.03 3.13 -8.22
CA LYS A 227 -3.27 2.67 -8.85
C LYS A 227 -4.42 3.59 -8.50
N ASN A 228 -5.23 3.90 -9.50
CA ASN A 228 -6.37 4.79 -9.33
C ASN A 228 -7.55 4.10 -8.62
N ARG A 229 -8.57 4.89 -8.27
CA ARG A 229 -9.78 4.45 -7.54
C ARG A 229 -10.60 3.40 -8.30
N GLU A 230 -10.54 3.39 -9.63
CA GLU A 230 -11.24 2.41 -10.46
C GLU A 230 -10.53 1.05 -10.49
N GLU A 231 -9.20 1.04 -10.47
CA GLU A 231 -8.37 -0.18 -10.48
C GLU A 231 -8.28 -0.82 -9.09
N LEU A 232 -8.21 -0.01 -8.03
CA LEU A 232 -7.91 -0.44 -6.65
C LEU A 232 -8.80 -1.60 -6.17
N PRO A 233 -10.15 -1.59 -6.29
CA PRO A 233 -11.01 -2.68 -5.82
C PRO A 233 -10.84 -4.01 -6.57
N TYR A 234 -10.05 -4.02 -7.65
CA TYR A 234 -9.84 -5.14 -8.56
C TYR A 234 -8.38 -5.59 -8.65
N LEU A 235 -7.48 -5.03 -7.84
CA LEU A 235 -6.11 -5.54 -7.74
C LEU A 235 -6.10 -6.99 -7.24
N LYS A 236 -5.18 -7.79 -7.78
CA LYS A 236 -5.05 -9.22 -7.45
C LYS A 236 -4.15 -9.38 -6.23
N VAL A 237 -4.75 -9.86 -5.14
CA VAL A 237 -4.06 -10.23 -3.90
C VAL A 237 -4.46 -11.66 -3.52
N PRO A 238 -3.84 -12.67 -4.16
CA PRO A 238 -4.20 -14.07 -3.96
C PRO A 238 -3.85 -14.56 -2.55
N LEU A 239 -4.54 -15.61 -2.09
CA LEU A 239 -4.13 -16.34 -0.88
C LEU A 239 -2.75 -16.99 -1.08
N HIS A 240 -2.09 -17.25 0.05
CA HIS A 240 -0.84 -18.00 0.12
C HIS A 240 0.28 -17.46 -0.79
N THR A 241 0.33 -16.14 -0.93
CA THR A 241 1.31 -15.44 -1.74
C THR A 241 1.85 -14.26 -0.95
N VAL A 242 3.16 -14.10 -0.91
CA VAL A 242 3.81 -12.89 -0.39
C VAL A 242 4.06 -11.95 -1.56
N ILE A 243 3.63 -10.71 -1.41
CA ILE A 243 3.93 -9.62 -2.35
C ILE A 243 5.03 -8.79 -1.70
N LYS A 244 6.24 -8.81 -2.27
CA LYS A 244 7.35 -7.97 -1.82
C LYS A 244 7.34 -6.69 -2.64
N LEU A 245 7.35 -5.57 -1.93
CA LEU A 245 7.42 -4.22 -2.45
C LEU A 245 8.80 -3.66 -2.14
N THR A 246 9.53 -3.21 -3.16
CA THR A 246 10.81 -2.52 -2.99
C THR A 246 10.66 -1.09 -3.53
N PRO A 247 10.39 -0.09 -2.66
CA PRO A 247 10.25 1.29 -3.08
C PRO A 247 11.55 1.82 -3.70
N LYS A 248 11.41 2.47 -4.87
CA LYS A 248 12.46 3.20 -5.59
C LYS A 248 12.07 4.68 -5.70
N ALA A 249 13.01 5.52 -6.14
CA ALA A 249 12.82 6.97 -6.21
C ALA A 249 11.56 7.40 -7.00
N TYR A 250 11.16 6.63 -8.02
CA TYR A 250 10.03 6.97 -8.90
C TYR A 250 9.06 5.80 -9.15
N SER A 251 9.28 4.65 -8.51
CA SER A 251 8.49 3.44 -8.73
C SER A 251 8.54 2.53 -7.50
N CYS A 252 7.79 1.44 -7.54
CA CYS A 252 7.90 0.37 -6.56
C CYS A 252 8.01 -0.95 -7.32
N GLU A 253 9.07 -1.71 -7.08
CA GLU A 253 9.18 -3.05 -7.65
C GLU A 253 8.29 -4.02 -6.89
N VAL A 254 7.60 -4.88 -7.63
CA VAL A 254 6.64 -5.83 -7.08
C VAL A 254 7.06 -7.24 -7.47
N GLU A 255 7.36 -8.07 -6.48
CA GLU A 255 7.69 -9.47 -6.65
C GLU A 255 6.65 -10.34 -5.94
N LEU A 256 6.19 -11.42 -6.59
CA LEU A 256 5.21 -12.34 -6.01
C LEU A 256 5.85 -13.69 -5.72
N PHE A 257 5.80 -14.10 -4.44
CA PHE A 257 6.28 -15.38 -3.95
C PHE A 257 5.06 -16.25 -3.59
N LYS A 258 4.62 -17.08 -4.54
CA LYS A 258 3.53 -18.03 -4.34
C LYS A 258 4.04 -19.31 -3.69
N PHE A 259 3.35 -19.75 -2.65
CA PHE A 259 3.66 -21.00 -1.96
C PHE A 259 2.87 -22.15 -2.58
N ASP A 260 3.49 -23.33 -2.65
CA ASP A 260 2.86 -24.55 -3.19
C ASP A 260 1.91 -25.19 -2.16
N ILE A 261 0.83 -24.46 -1.88
CA ILE A 261 -0.26 -24.86 -1.00
C ILE A 261 -1.56 -24.50 -1.72
N GLN A 262 -2.49 -25.45 -1.74
CA GLN A 262 -3.79 -25.22 -2.36
C GLN A 262 -4.59 -24.20 -1.53
N ALA A 263 -5.17 -23.22 -2.23
CA ALA A 263 -6.13 -22.28 -1.67
C ALA A 263 -7.25 -22.00 -2.67
N VAL A 264 -8.44 -21.74 -2.16
CA VAL A 264 -9.55 -21.23 -2.97
C VAL A 264 -9.24 -19.88 -3.60
N ASN A 265 -9.84 -19.59 -4.76
CA ASN A 265 -9.76 -18.28 -5.37
C ASN A 265 -10.93 -17.40 -4.91
N THR A 266 -10.62 -16.31 -4.21
CA THR A 266 -11.61 -15.32 -3.71
C THR A 266 -11.71 -14.07 -4.60
N TYR A 267 -11.05 -14.07 -5.76
CA TYR A 267 -11.04 -12.95 -6.69
C TYR A 267 -12.28 -12.99 -7.58
N ARG A 268 -13.00 -11.86 -7.65
CA ARG A 268 -14.11 -11.64 -8.58
C ARG A 268 -13.75 -10.51 -9.55
N GLU A 269 -13.83 -10.81 -10.84
CA GLU A 269 -13.57 -9.86 -11.93
C GLU A 269 -14.61 -8.74 -11.97
N LYS A 270 -14.24 -7.60 -12.57
CA LYS A 270 -15.17 -6.50 -12.83
C LYS A 270 -16.20 -6.94 -13.87
N PRO A 271 -17.51 -6.90 -13.57
CA PRO A 271 -18.53 -7.22 -14.56
C PRO A 271 -18.45 -6.29 -15.77
N GLY A 272 -18.59 -6.83 -16.98
CA GLY A 272 -18.68 -6.03 -18.21
C GLY A 272 -17.35 -5.58 -18.83
N HIS A 273 -16.19 -5.98 -18.29
CA HIS A 273 -14.91 -5.82 -18.97
C HIS A 273 -14.46 -7.16 -19.57
N PRO A 274 -14.40 -7.32 -20.91
CA PRO A 274 -13.72 -8.48 -21.48
C PRO A 274 -12.25 -8.43 -21.08
N VAL A 275 -11.72 -9.59 -20.66
CA VAL A 275 -10.31 -9.77 -20.30
C VAL A 275 -9.45 -9.43 -21.52
N SER A 276 -8.99 -8.19 -21.61
CA SER A 276 -7.99 -7.83 -22.59
C SER A 276 -6.64 -8.35 -22.09
N ARG A 277 -6.14 -9.38 -22.79
CA ARG A 277 -4.73 -9.79 -22.72
C ARG A 277 -3.86 -8.59 -23.09
N TRP A 278 -3.44 -7.80 -22.10
CA TRP A 278 -2.31 -6.89 -22.25
C TRP A 278 -1.27 -7.26 -21.20
N ILE A 279 -0.53 -8.30 -21.54
CA ILE A 279 0.84 -8.50 -21.08
C ILE A 279 1.70 -7.61 -21.99
N ILE A 280 2.44 -6.70 -21.35
CA ILE A 280 3.63 -5.96 -21.82
C ILE A 280 3.39 -4.74 -22.73
N ALA A 281 4.13 -3.68 -22.37
CA ALA A 281 4.44 -2.43 -23.06
C ALA A 281 3.45 -1.26 -22.90
N CYS A 282 3.81 -0.32 -22.02
CA CYS A 282 3.86 1.11 -22.32
C CYS A 282 4.76 1.82 -21.28
N GLU A 283 6.07 1.61 -21.40
CA GLU A 283 7.02 2.69 -21.18
C GLU A 283 6.85 3.73 -22.29
N LEU A 284 7.20 4.99 -21.99
CA LEU A 284 7.23 6.15 -22.89
C LEU A 284 5.86 6.82 -23.13
N VAL A 285 5.45 7.68 -22.20
CA VAL A 285 5.30 9.14 -22.41
C VAL A 285 5.19 9.78 -21.01
N PHE A 286 6.31 10.07 -20.37
CA PHE A 286 6.42 11.10 -19.30
C PHE A 286 7.90 11.43 -19.08
N LEU A 287 8.58 11.75 -20.18
CA LEU A 287 10.01 12.07 -20.18
C LEU A 287 10.22 13.43 -20.83
N GLU A 288 9.47 14.45 -20.40
CA GLU A 288 9.78 15.83 -20.84
C GLU A 288 9.38 16.98 -19.89
N LEU A 289 9.01 16.69 -18.63
CA LEU A 289 8.81 17.76 -17.62
C LEU A 289 9.45 17.47 -16.24
N SER A 290 10.31 16.46 -16.12
CA SER A 290 11.05 16.16 -14.87
C SER A 290 12.50 16.66 -14.94
N LYS A 291 12.68 17.98 -15.08
CA LYS A 291 14.02 18.61 -14.92
C LYS A 291 14.11 19.63 -13.80
N TYR A 292 13.01 19.96 -13.14
CA TYR A 292 13.03 20.80 -11.95
C TYR A 292 11.92 20.35 -11.01
N VAL A 293 12.18 20.42 -9.70
CA VAL A 293 11.37 19.90 -8.58
C VAL A 293 11.59 18.42 -8.29
N LEU A 294 12.67 18.15 -7.55
CA LEU A 294 12.74 17.00 -6.64
C LEU A 294 11.54 17.07 -5.68
N VAL A 295 10.88 15.92 -5.45
CA VAL A 295 9.62 15.74 -4.70
C VAL A 295 8.36 16.02 -5.53
N ASN A 296 7.96 15.13 -6.46
CA ASN A 296 6.60 15.26 -7.01
C ASN A 296 5.88 14.01 -7.54
N ILE A 297 6.44 12.80 -7.49
CA ILE A 297 5.70 11.61 -7.96
C ILE A 297 5.02 10.85 -6.81
N TYR A 298 5.69 10.69 -5.66
CA TYR A 298 5.05 10.07 -4.47
C TYR A 298 4.04 11.00 -3.79
N VAL A 299 4.27 12.31 -3.84
CA VAL A 299 3.45 13.32 -3.14
C VAL A 299 2.09 13.48 -3.81
N PHE A 300 1.99 13.53 -5.14
CA PHE A 300 0.71 13.77 -5.83
C PHE A 300 -0.32 12.63 -5.68
N VAL A 301 0.16 11.39 -5.50
CA VAL A 301 -0.67 10.19 -5.31
C VAL A 301 -1.02 10.01 -3.85
N ALA A 302 -0.04 10.22 -2.95
CA ALA A 302 -0.30 10.28 -1.52
C ALA A 302 -1.36 11.35 -1.20
N LEU A 303 -1.28 12.53 -1.81
CA LEU A 303 -2.30 13.58 -1.63
C LEU A 303 -3.66 13.21 -2.23
N ASN A 304 -3.78 12.45 -3.33
CA ASN A 304 -5.10 12.05 -3.85
C ASN A 304 -5.81 10.95 -3.03
N ILE A 305 -5.04 10.22 -2.21
CA ILE A 305 -5.54 9.19 -1.29
C ILE A 305 -5.73 9.77 0.12
N LEU A 306 -4.94 10.78 0.51
CA LEU A 306 -5.00 11.44 1.84
C LEU A 306 -5.92 12.69 1.89
N LEU A 307 -6.38 13.21 0.73
CA LEU A 307 -7.18 14.44 0.65
C LEU A 307 -8.65 14.25 0.23
N THR A 308 -9.15 13.02 0.23
CA THR A 308 -10.59 12.72 0.16
C THR A 308 -10.99 11.90 1.35
#